data_AF-V5SHI7-F1
#
_entry.id   AF-V5SHI7-F1
#
_cell.length_a   1.000
_cell.length_b   1.000
_cell.length_c   1.000
_cell.angle_alpha   90.00
_cell.angle_beta   90.00
_cell.angle_gamma   90.00
#
_symmetry.space_group_name_H-M   'P 1'
#
loop_
_entity.id
_entity.type
_entity.pdbx_description
1 polymer ?
#
loop_
_entity_poly.entity_id
_entity_poly.type
_entity_poly.pdbx_seq_one_letter_code
_entity_poly.pdbx_strand_id
1 'polypeptide(L)' 'MSTYENRTLAVLINAIDQRLLSASHYSAEAHEAIKHERRNEAIGALLLIEQDLETALQLHRATIALHRTMKGGAV' A
#
# COMPACT_ATOMS: atom_id res chain seq x y z
N MET A 1 10.35 -16.13 17.67
CA MET A 1 10.15 -14.83 17.01
C MET A 1 10.35 -13.75 18.06
N SER A 2 11.34 -12.89 17.87
CA SER A 2 11.67 -11.79 18.77
C SER A 2 10.54 -10.75 18.79
N THR A 3 10.30 -10.11 19.93
CA THR A 3 9.35 -8.99 20.09
C THR A 3 9.62 -7.86 19.08
N TYR A 4 10.88 -7.70 18.66
CA TYR A 4 11.30 -6.75 17.63
C TYR A 4 10.79 -7.12 16.23
N GLU A 5 10.83 -8.40 15.87
CA GLU A 5 10.40 -8.88 14.54
C GLU A 5 8.88 -8.72 14.35
N ASN A 6 8.12 -9.05 15.40
CA ASN A 6 6.66 -8.83 15.43
C ASN A 6 6.31 -7.34 15.28
N ARG A 7 7.08 -6.45 15.93
CA ARG A 7 6.88 -5.01 15.82
C ARG A 7 7.17 -4.51 14.40
N THR A 8 8.24 -4.98 13.77
CA THR A 8 8.59 -4.61 12.39
C THR A 8 7.53 -5.07 11.39
N LEU A 9 7.04 -6.31 11.51
CA LEU A 9 5.96 -6.81 10.66
C LEU A 9 4.66 -6.00 10.84
N ALA A 10 4.30 -5.68 12.09
CA ALA A 10 3.12 -4.85 12.36
C ALA A 10 3.21 -3.46 11.72
N VAL A 11 4.38 -2.83 11.77
CA VAL A 11 4.62 -1.51 11.13
C VAL A 11 4.46 -1.62 9.61
N LEU A 12 5.02 -2.65 8.97
CA LEU A 12 4.90 -2.84 7.53
C LEU A 12 3.45 -3.13 7.10
N ILE A 13 2.74 -3.98 7.84
CA ILE A 13 1.32 -4.28 7.57
C ILE A 13 0.47 -3.01 7.69
N ASN A 14 0.69 -2.20 8.74
CA ASN A 14 -0.02 -0.94 8.89
C ASN A 14 0.31 0.04 7.76
N ALA A 15 1.56 0.11 7.32
CA ALA A 15 1.95 0.95 6.19
C ALA A 15 1.25 0.54 4.89
N ILE A 16 1.13 -0.77 4.63
CA ILE A 16 0.37 -1.30 3.48
C ILE A 16 -1.10 -0.88 3.57
N ASP A 17 -1.74 -1.09 4.71
CA ASP A 17 -3.15 -0.73 4.93
C ASP A 17 -3.41 0.77 4.66
N GLN A 18 -2.56 1.65 5.20
CA GLN A 18 -2.67 3.10 4.98
C GLN A 18 -2.55 3.48 3.49
N ARG A 19 -1.65 2.83 2.74
CA ARG A 19 -1.53 3.07 1.29
C ARG A 19 -2.76 2.59 0.53
N LEU A 20 -3.32 1.43 0.89
CA LEU A 20 -4.51 0.89 0.24
C LEU A 20 -5.77 1.74 0.54
N LEU A 21 -5.91 2.24 1.77
CA LEU A 21 -6.98 3.18 2.13
C LEU A 21 -6.87 4.49 1.33
N SER A 22 -5.66 5.02 1.21
CA SER A 22 -5.39 6.21 0.39
C SER A 22 -5.73 5.99 -1.08
N ALA A 23 -5.27 4.89 -1.68
CA ALA A 23 -5.61 4.50 -3.05
C ALA A 23 -7.14 4.33 -3.25
N SER A 24 -7.82 3.73 -2.29
CA SER A 24 -9.28 3.58 -2.34
C SER A 24 -10.00 4.93 -2.25
N HIS A 25 -9.49 5.87 -1.44
CA HIS A 25 -10.03 7.22 -1.35
C HIS A 25 -9.91 7.96 -2.69
N TYR A 26 -8.72 7.97 -3.30
CA TYR A 26 -8.51 8.59 -4.62
C TYR A 26 -9.31 7.91 -5.73
N SER A 27 -9.56 6.60 -5.64
CA SER A 27 -10.46 5.91 -6.56
C SER A 27 -11.89 6.45 -6.49
N ALA A 28 -12.39 6.70 -5.28
CA ALA A 28 -13.71 7.31 -5.07
C ALA A 28 -13.75 8.75 -5.60
N GLU A 29 -12.70 9.54 -5.36
CA GLU A 29 -12.59 10.91 -5.90
C GLU A 29 -12.57 10.92 -7.43
N ALA A 30 -11.81 10.03 -8.07
CA ALA A 30 -11.77 9.91 -9.52
C ALA A 30 -13.15 9.56 -10.10
N HIS A 31 -13.86 8.64 -9.44
CA HIS A 31 -15.20 8.23 -9.83
C HIS A 31 -16.23 9.36 -9.67
N GLU A 32 -16.09 10.19 -8.63
CA GLU A 32 -16.96 11.35 -8.46
C GLU A 32 -16.63 12.44 -9.48
N ALA A 33 -15.35 12.73 -9.71
CA ALA A 33 -14.91 13.72 -10.69
C ALA A 33 -15.41 13.40 -12.11
N ILE A 34 -15.35 12.13 -12.53
CA ILE A 34 -15.80 11.74 -13.87
C ILE A 34 -17.32 11.87 -14.06
N LYS A 35 -18.13 11.64 -13.01
CA LYS A 35 -19.59 11.86 -13.04
C LYS A 35 -19.96 13.32 -13.28
N HIS A 36 -19.12 14.24 -12.82
CA HIS A 36 -19.31 15.68 -12.99
C HIS A 36 -18.51 16.26 -14.17
N GLU A 37 -18.08 15.41 -15.12
CA GLU A 37 -17.32 15.79 -16.32
C GLU A 37 -15.96 16.48 -16.04
N ARG A 38 -15.46 16.39 -14.80
CA ARG A 38 -14.17 16.96 -14.37
C ARG A 38 -13.01 16.02 -14.70
N ARG A 39 -12.76 15.79 -16.00
CA ARG A 39 -11.78 14.81 -16.49
C ARG A 39 -10.36 15.00 -15.92
N ASN A 40 -9.86 16.23 -15.84
CA ASN A 40 -8.50 16.49 -15.36
C ASN A 40 -8.35 16.13 -13.87
N GLU A 41 -9.37 16.40 -13.06
CA GLU A 41 -9.40 16.00 -11.64
C GLU A 41 -9.44 14.48 -11.51
N ALA A 42 -10.24 13.80 -12.34
CA ALA A 42 -10.31 12.35 -12.34
C ALA A 42 -8.94 11.72 -12.66
N ILE A 43 -8.25 12.21 -13.70
CA ILE A 43 -6.90 11.74 -14.04
C ILE A 43 -5.90 12.08 -12.94
N GLY A 44 -5.97 13.28 -12.36
CA GLY A 44 -5.11 13.68 -11.25
C GLY A 44 -5.22 12.73 -10.05
N ALA A 45 -6.44 12.33 -9.69
CA ALA A 45 -6.67 11.36 -8.63
C ALA A 45 -6.12 9.96 -9.00
N LEU A 46 -6.29 9.50 -10.24
CA LEU A 46 -5.73 8.21 -10.69
C LEU A 46 -4.19 8.16 -10.64
N LEU A 47 -3.50 9.27 -10.90
CA LEU A 47 -2.04 9.35 -10.78
C LEU A 47 -1.57 9.14 -9.33
N LEU A 48 -2.35 9.60 -8.34
CA LEU A 48 -2.04 9.38 -6.93
C LEU A 48 -2.23 7.92 -6.52
N ILE A 49 -3.22 7.24 -7.11
CA ILE A 49 -3.43 5.79 -6.91
C ILE A 49 -2.22 4.99 -7.37
N GLU A 50 -1.64 5.32 -8.53
CA GLU A 50 -0.48 4.60 -9.07
C GLU A 50 0.68 4.57 -8.07
N GLN A 51 1.01 5.72 -7.49
CA GLN A 51 2.09 5.85 -6.50
C GLN A 51 1.81 5.05 -5.22
N ASP A 52 0.58 5.12 -4.70
CA ASP A 52 0.18 4.38 -3.50
C ASP A 52 0.20 2.87 -3.71
N LEU A 53 -0.28 2.39 -4.87
CA LEU A 53 -0.28 0.97 -5.23
C LEU A 53 1.14 0.43 -5.42
N GLU A 54 2.02 1.18 -6.10
CA GLU A 54 3.41 0.78 -6.26
C GLU A 54 4.10 0.65 -4.89
N THR A 55 3.92 1.63 -4.01
CA THR A 55 4.46 1.62 -2.65
C THR A 55 3.91 0.43 -1.84
N ALA A 56 2.60 0.20 -1.89
CA ALA A 56 1.96 -0.91 -1.18
C ALA A 56 2.49 -2.27 -1.66
N LEU A 57 2.68 -2.43 -2.97
CA LEU A 57 3.22 -3.67 -3.54
C LEU A 57 4.66 -3.92 -3.13
N GLN A 58 5.50 -2.88 -3.12
CA GLN A 58 6.88 -2.98 -2.66
C GLN A 58 6.95 -3.37 -1.17
N LEU A 59 6.14 -2.74 -0.31
CA LEU A 59 6.04 -3.08 1.11
C LEU A 59 5.53 -4.50 1.34
N HIS A 60 4.53 -4.94 0.57
CA HIS A 60 4.03 -6.32 0.61
C HIS A 60 5.15 -7.31 0.29
N ARG A 61 5.88 -7.09 -0.81
CA ARG A 61 7.01 -7.94 -1.20
C ARG A 61 8.10 -7.99 -0.13
N ALA A 62 8.46 -6.83 0.45
CA ALA A 62 9.43 -6.75 1.54
C ALA A 62 8.97 -7.52 2.79
N THR A 63 7.70 -7.39 3.16
CA THR A 63 7.10 -8.09 4.31
C THR A 63 7.18 -9.61 4.15
N ILE A 64 6.84 -10.13 2.97
CA ILE A 64 6.92 -11.56 2.66
C ILE A 64 8.38 -12.04 2.62
N ALA A 65 9.29 -11.25 2.05
CA ALA A 65 10.72 -11.57 2.02
C ALA A 65 11.29 -11.66 3.44
N LEU A 66 11.00 -10.67 4.30
CA LEU A 66 11.43 -10.66 5.70
C LEU A 66 10.95 -11.92 6.44
N HIS A 67 9.67 -12.25 6.31
CA HIS A 67 9.12 -13.48 6.91
C HIS A 67 9.83 -14.75 6.43
N ARG A 68 10.13 -14.85 5.12
CA ARG A 68 10.87 -15.99 4.56
C ARG A 68 12.30 -16.07 5.09
N THR A 69 13.00 -14.94 5.20
CA THR A 69 14.36 -14.91 5.76
C THR A 69 14.39 -15.31 7.24
N MET A 70 13.40 -14.87 8.02
CA MET A 70 13.26 -15.25 9.43
C MET A 70 12.96 -16.74 9.62
N LYS A 71 12.25 -17.38 8.67
CA LYS A 71 12.02 -18.83 8.68
C LYS A 71 13.22 -19.64 8.18
N GLY A 72 14.05 -19.08 7.29
CA GLY A 72 15.22 -19.74 6.71
C GLY A 72 16.52 -19.57 7.48
N GLY A 73 16.56 -18.69 8.48
CA GLY A 73 17.75 -18.43 9.33
C GLY A 73 17.91 -19.35 10.55
N ALA A 74 17.05 -20.35 10.70
CA ALA A 74 17.23 -21.44 11.67
C ALA A 74 17.94 -22.61 10.97
N VAL A 75 19.23 -22.44 10.70
CA VAL A 75 20.17 -23.54 10.38
C VAL A 75 21.44 -23.31 11.18
#